data_AF-A0A1Q3RM26-F1
#
_entry.id   AF-A0A1Q3RM26-F1
#
_cell.length_a   1.000
_cell.length_b   1.000
_cell.length_c   1.000
_cell.angle_alpha   90.00
_cell.angle_beta   90.00
_cell.angle_gamma   90.00
#
_symmetry.space_group_name_H-M   'P 1'
#
loop_
_entity.id
_entity.type
_entity.pdbx_description
1 polymer ?
#
loop_
_entity_poly.entity_id
_entity_poly.type
_entity_poly.pdbx_seq_one_letter_code
_entity_poly.pdbx_strand_id
1 'polypeptide(L)'
;MTLKKMLATTTKEAVITELLLSYPECLADKYAFEQVLNFIETTPEVPFTDFIITISLIDPAEDEDFEEDIDEEAYLSIAGYSEKEDIHFALGFSRWEEWANATMVLEENLDIKLEELIAMCLYEMTFYGFDQDEIAAELTQLEQGIMMH
;
A
#
# COMPACT_ATOMS: atom_id res chain seq x y z
N MET A 1 -10.00 -9.08 -4.65
CA MET A 1 -9.20 -10.13 -3.95
C MET A 1 -8.45 -9.46 -2.79
N THR A 2 -8.00 -10.13 -1.73
CA THR A 2 -7.24 -9.46 -0.64
C THR A 2 -5.73 -9.65 -0.82
N LEU A 3 -4.90 -8.78 -0.24
CA LEU A 3 -3.44 -8.90 -0.30
C LEU A 3 -2.94 -10.26 0.21
N LYS A 4 -3.52 -10.73 1.32
CA LYS A 4 -3.20 -12.06 1.86
C LYS A 4 -3.49 -13.19 0.87
N LYS A 5 -4.63 -13.14 0.17
CA LYS A 5 -5.01 -14.15 -0.83
C LYS A 5 -4.09 -14.09 -2.04
N MET A 6 -3.64 -12.90 -2.43
CA MET A 6 -2.66 -12.73 -3.51
C MET A 6 -1.31 -13.36 -3.13
N LEU A 7 -0.81 -13.06 -1.94
CA LEU A 7 0.44 -13.61 -1.43
C LEU A 7 0.42 -15.15 -1.39
N ALA A 8 -0.72 -15.77 -1.08
CA ALA A 8 -0.88 -17.23 -1.07
C ALA A 8 -0.78 -17.89 -2.47
N THR A 9 -0.83 -17.11 -3.55
CA THR A 9 -0.76 -17.61 -4.94
C THR A 9 0.59 -17.36 -5.62
N THR A 10 1.54 -16.75 -4.91
CA THR A 10 2.91 -16.50 -5.37
C THR A 10 3.93 -16.87 -4.28
N THR A 11 5.20 -16.49 -4.44
CA THR A 11 6.26 -16.69 -3.45
C THR A 11 6.78 -15.36 -2.92
N LYS A 12 7.19 -15.34 -1.64
CA LYS A 12 7.84 -14.18 -1.03
C LYS A 12 9.12 -13.77 -1.79
N GLU A 13 9.87 -14.75 -2.31
CA GLU A 13 11.07 -14.48 -3.10
C GLU A 13 10.75 -13.73 -4.40
N ALA A 14 9.67 -14.11 -5.11
CA ALA A 14 9.27 -13.45 -6.34
C ALA A 14 8.80 -12.01 -6.06
N VAL A 15 8.00 -11.81 -5.01
CA VAL A 15 7.57 -10.48 -4.55
C VAL A 15 8.77 -9.58 -4.19
N ILE A 16 9.71 -10.09 -3.38
CA ILE A 16 10.91 -9.32 -3.01
C ILE A 16 11.78 -9.03 -4.23
N THR A 17 11.82 -9.93 -5.21
CA THR A 17 12.56 -9.69 -6.45
C THR A 17 11.95 -8.53 -7.22
N GLU A 18 10.63 -8.51 -7.44
CA GLU A 18 9.96 -7.39 -8.11
C GLU A 18 10.09 -6.09 -7.29
N LEU A 19 9.99 -6.15 -5.95
CA LEU A 19 10.24 -4.99 -5.08
C LEU A 19 11.62 -4.37 -5.32
N LEU A 20 12.68 -5.18 -5.34
CA LEU A 20 14.04 -4.68 -5.52
C LEU A 20 14.37 -4.31 -6.98
N LEU A 21 13.56 -4.75 -7.94
CA LEU A 21 13.63 -4.29 -9.33
C LEU A 21 13.03 -2.88 -9.45
N SER A 22 11.88 -2.63 -8.81
CA SER A 22 11.19 -1.33 -8.84
C SER A 22 11.82 -0.30 -7.89
N TYR A 23 12.30 -0.75 -6.72
CA TYR A 23 12.85 0.09 -5.66
C TYR A 23 14.23 -0.44 -5.19
N PRO A 24 15.30 -0.29 -5.98
CA PRO A 24 16.62 -0.86 -5.68
C PRO A 24 17.24 -0.36 -4.37
N GLU A 25 16.89 0.85 -3.93
CA GLU A 25 17.31 1.47 -2.67
C GLU A 25 16.84 0.67 -1.45
N CYS A 26 15.73 -0.08 -1.56
CA CYS A 26 15.17 -0.92 -0.51
C CYS A 26 16.03 -2.17 -0.21
N LEU A 27 17.14 -2.39 -0.91
CA LEU A 27 18.01 -3.57 -0.71
C LEU A 27 18.51 -3.69 0.75
N ALA A 28 18.79 -2.56 1.40
CA ALA A 28 19.26 -2.55 2.79
C ALA A 28 18.18 -3.07 3.76
N ASP A 29 16.91 -2.86 3.44
CA ASP A 29 15.75 -3.18 4.27
C ASP A 29 15.06 -4.48 3.86
N LYS A 30 15.65 -5.25 2.94
CA LYS A 30 15.10 -6.52 2.45
C LYS A 30 14.58 -7.43 3.57
N TYR A 31 15.33 -7.57 4.66
CA TYR A 31 14.90 -8.41 5.79
C TYR A 31 13.66 -7.87 6.48
N ALA A 32 13.52 -6.54 6.61
CA ALA A 32 12.34 -5.93 7.20
C ALA A 32 11.10 -6.18 6.32
N PHE A 33 11.23 -6.06 5.01
CA PHE A 33 10.19 -6.43 4.06
C PHE A 33 9.77 -7.90 4.17
N GLU A 34 10.72 -8.83 4.30
CA GLU A 34 10.42 -10.25 4.53
C GLU A 34 9.61 -10.47 5.83
N GLN A 35 9.86 -9.67 6.87
CA GLN A 35 9.11 -9.73 8.12
C GLN A 35 7.67 -9.23 7.96
N VAL A 36 7.45 -8.17 7.18
CA VAL A 36 6.09 -7.69 6.85
C VAL A 36 5.33 -8.72 6.02
N LEU A 37 5.98 -9.39 5.07
CA LEU A 37 5.36 -10.50 4.33
C LEU A 37 5.00 -11.68 5.24
N ASN A 38 5.87 -12.03 6.20
CA ASN A 38 5.57 -13.05 7.21
C ASN A 38 4.38 -12.65 8.08
N PHE A 39 4.29 -11.37 8.44
CA PHE A 39 3.13 -10.83 9.15
C PHE A 39 1.86 -11.03 8.34
N ILE A 40 1.79 -10.54 7.09
CA ILE A 40 0.61 -10.67 6.22
C ILE A 40 0.18 -12.15 6.07
N GLU A 41 1.15 -13.04 5.87
CA GLU A 41 0.93 -14.49 5.75
C GLU A 41 0.31 -15.10 7.03
N THR A 42 0.69 -14.60 8.21
CA THR A 42 0.24 -15.14 9.50
C THR A 42 -0.96 -14.41 10.11
N THR A 43 -1.29 -13.21 9.63
CA THR A 43 -2.45 -12.42 10.08
C THR A 43 -3.76 -13.19 9.89
N PRO A 44 -4.64 -13.32 10.90
CA PRO A 44 -5.92 -14.01 10.74
C PRO A 44 -6.77 -13.40 9.62
N GLU A 45 -7.40 -14.25 8.81
CA GLU A 45 -8.44 -13.80 7.87
C GLU A 45 -9.67 -13.36 8.65
N VAL A 46 -10.01 -12.08 8.53
CA VAL A 46 -11.22 -11.51 9.12
C VAL A 46 -11.98 -10.71 8.06
N PRO A 47 -13.32 -10.72 8.08
CA PRO A 47 -14.08 -9.80 7.24
C PRO A 47 -13.72 -8.36 7.59
N PHE A 48 -13.34 -7.58 6.57
CA PHE A 48 -13.04 -6.15 6.69
C PHE A 48 -13.80 -5.40 5.61
N THR A 49 -14.51 -4.33 5.99
CA THR A 49 -15.44 -3.61 5.11
C THR A 49 -15.39 -2.09 5.30
N ASP A 50 -14.44 -1.56 6.06
CA ASP A 50 -14.40 -0.12 6.34
C ASP A 50 -13.92 0.68 5.11
N PHE A 51 -13.08 0.05 4.29
CA PHE A 51 -12.67 0.55 2.98
C PHE A 51 -12.30 -0.60 2.03
N ILE A 52 -12.21 -0.28 0.75
CA ILE A 52 -11.55 -1.09 -0.28
C ILE A 52 -10.24 -0.42 -0.69
N ILE A 53 -9.29 -1.20 -1.19
CA ILE A 53 -8.07 -0.67 -1.79
C ILE A 53 -8.27 -0.61 -3.30
N THR A 54 -8.11 0.56 -3.88
CA THR A 54 -8.20 0.81 -5.32
C THR A 54 -6.81 0.98 -5.90
N ILE A 55 -6.53 0.30 -7.00
CA ILE A 55 -5.30 0.49 -7.78
C ILE A 55 -5.66 0.97 -9.18
N SER A 56 -5.17 2.16 -9.53
CA SER A 56 -5.48 2.86 -10.78
C SER A 56 -4.23 3.45 -11.42
N LEU A 57 -4.24 3.59 -12.74
CA LEU A 57 -3.20 4.32 -13.46
C LEU A 57 -3.62 5.79 -13.55
N ILE A 58 -2.80 6.68 -13.00
CA ILE A 58 -3.02 8.13 -13.03
C ILE A 58 -2.13 8.73 -14.11
N ASP A 59 -2.74 9.49 -15.02
CA ASP A 59 -2.01 10.39 -15.92
C ASP A 59 -1.82 11.72 -15.16
N PRO A 60 -0.57 12.14 -14.86
CA PRO A 60 -0.25 13.46 -14.34
C PRO A 60 -1.00 14.64 -14.95
N ALA A 61 -1.29 14.57 -16.26
CA ALA A 61 -1.99 15.64 -16.96
C ALA A 61 -3.48 15.74 -16.59
N GLU A 62 -4.05 14.71 -15.97
CA GLU A 62 -5.43 14.63 -15.52
C GLU A 62 -5.57 14.84 -14.00
N ASP A 63 -4.46 14.95 -13.27
CA ASP A 63 -4.43 15.13 -11.83
C ASP A 63 -4.42 16.64 -11.48
N GLU A 64 -5.53 17.14 -10.92
CA GLU A 64 -5.69 18.56 -10.57
C GLU A 64 -4.75 19.01 -9.44
N ASP A 65 -4.21 18.07 -8.67
CA ASP A 65 -3.29 18.30 -7.55
C ASP A 65 -1.82 18.04 -7.94
N PHE A 66 -1.53 17.84 -9.23
CA PHE A 66 -0.18 17.58 -9.72
C PHE A 66 0.77 18.77 -9.48
N GLU A 67 1.82 18.55 -8.69
CA GLU A 67 2.94 19.48 -8.58
C GLU A 67 3.93 19.24 -9.74
N GLU A 68 4.35 20.30 -10.44
CA GLU A 68 5.27 20.25 -11.61
C GLU A 68 6.63 19.54 -11.35
N ASP A 69 6.93 19.19 -10.10
CA ASP A 69 8.15 18.49 -9.68
C ASP A 69 8.01 16.95 -9.57
N ILE A 70 6.82 16.39 -9.82
CA ILE A 70 6.58 14.93 -9.90
C ILE A 70 6.81 14.48 -11.36
N ASP A 71 7.38 13.28 -11.57
CA ASP A 71 7.71 12.76 -12.91
C ASP A 71 6.51 12.88 -13.88
N GLU A 72 6.76 13.37 -15.11
CA GLU A 72 5.75 13.57 -16.18
C GLU A 72 5.17 12.23 -16.73
N GLU A 73 5.48 11.11 -16.09
CA GLU A 73 5.08 9.77 -16.52
C GLU A 73 3.87 9.28 -15.71
N ALA A 74 2.95 8.59 -16.38
CA ALA A 74 1.81 7.96 -15.72
C ALA A 74 2.28 7.03 -14.59
N TYR A 75 1.65 7.16 -13.42
CA TYR A 75 2.02 6.42 -12.23
C TYR A 75 0.84 5.62 -11.69
N LEU A 76 1.15 4.54 -10.97
CA LEU A 76 0.13 3.74 -10.33
C LEU A 76 -0.18 4.30 -8.95
N SER A 77 -1.45 4.62 -8.72
CA SER A 77 -1.95 5.05 -7.41
C SER A 77 -2.53 3.87 -6.65
N ILE A 78 -2.16 3.75 -5.38
CA ILE A 78 -2.74 2.79 -4.43
C ILE A 78 -3.42 3.59 -3.32
N ALA A 79 -4.74 3.58 -3.32
CA ALA A 79 -5.53 4.39 -2.39
C ALA A 79 -6.58 3.55 -1.66
N GLY A 80 -6.97 4.02 -0.47
CA GLY A 80 -8.14 3.53 0.23
C GLY A 80 -9.37 4.27 -0.28
N TYR A 81 -10.46 3.56 -0.52
CA TYR A 81 -11.77 4.15 -0.84
C TYR A 81 -12.79 3.73 0.21
N SER A 82 -13.41 4.71 0.87
CA SER A 82 -14.52 4.48 1.78
C SER A 82 -15.84 4.73 1.08
N GLU A 83 -16.59 3.67 0.76
CA GLU A 83 -17.92 3.77 0.16
C GLU A 83 -18.91 4.57 1.03
N LYS A 84 -18.69 4.56 2.35
CA LYS A 84 -19.58 5.23 3.32
C LYS A 84 -19.45 6.75 3.26
N GLU A 85 -18.23 7.24 3.12
CA GLU A 85 -17.91 8.67 3.12
C GLU A 85 -17.72 9.21 1.69
N ASP A 86 -17.62 8.33 0.70
CA ASP A 86 -17.37 8.62 -0.72
C ASP A 86 -16.07 9.42 -0.94
N ILE A 87 -14.99 8.95 -0.30
CA ILE A 87 -13.67 9.59 -0.34
C ILE A 87 -12.55 8.59 -0.61
N HIS A 88 -11.51 9.08 -1.29
CA HIS A 88 -10.22 8.41 -1.41
C HIS A 88 -9.25 8.97 -0.36
N PHE A 89 -8.35 8.12 0.16
CA PHE A 89 -7.37 8.51 1.16
C PHE A 89 -6.08 7.68 1.05
N ALA A 90 -4.98 8.26 1.53
CA ALA A 90 -3.69 7.59 1.62
C ALA A 90 -3.72 6.49 2.70
N LEU A 91 -3.18 5.32 2.38
CA LEU A 91 -3.23 4.14 3.23
C LEU A 91 -1.99 3.97 4.13
N GLY A 92 -1.00 4.85 4.04
CA GLY A 92 0.30 4.69 4.72
C GLY A 92 0.21 4.58 6.25
N PHE A 93 -0.86 5.09 6.87
CA PHE A 93 -1.13 4.95 8.31
C PHE A 93 -2.18 3.89 8.66
N SER A 94 -2.83 3.27 7.67
CA SER A 94 -3.75 2.16 7.90
C SER A 94 -2.99 0.98 8.48
N ARG A 95 -3.65 0.21 9.36
CA ARG A 95 -2.99 -0.91 10.02
C ARG A 95 -2.69 -2.01 9.02
N TRP A 96 -1.57 -2.70 9.18
CA TRP A 96 -1.20 -3.81 8.31
C TRP A 96 -2.22 -4.94 8.33
N GLU A 97 -2.97 -5.15 9.43
CA GLU A 97 -4.08 -6.11 9.44
C GLU A 97 -5.23 -5.69 8.51
N GLU A 98 -5.48 -4.38 8.39
CA GLU A 98 -6.48 -3.82 7.50
C GLU A 98 -6.05 -3.99 6.05
N TRP A 99 -4.79 -3.64 5.72
CA TRP A 99 -4.17 -3.92 4.42
C TRP A 99 -4.28 -5.39 4.01
N ALA A 100 -3.97 -6.32 4.94
CA ALA A 100 -4.00 -7.75 4.65
C ALA A 100 -5.41 -8.28 4.31
N ASN A 101 -6.45 -7.69 4.89
CA ASN A 101 -7.83 -8.17 4.82
C ASN A 101 -8.76 -7.33 3.92
N ALA A 102 -8.38 -6.10 3.58
CA ALA A 102 -9.16 -5.23 2.71
C ALA A 102 -9.32 -5.83 1.31
N THR A 103 -10.50 -5.62 0.73
CA THR A 103 -10.75 -6.01 -0.66
C THR A 103 -10.02 -5.07 -1.58
N MET A 104 -9.23 -5.63 -2.50
CA MET A 104 -8.50 -4.88 -3.51
C MET A 104 -9.22 -4.99 -4.86
N VAL A 105 -9.38 -3.85 -5.51
CA VAL A 105 -10.01 -3.65 -6.82
C VAL A 105 -8.97 -3.00 -7.72
N LEU A 106 -8.67 -3.67 -8.83
CA LEU A 106 -7.81 -3.16 -9.88
C LEU A 106 -8.68 -2.61 -11.01
N GLU A 107 -8.26 -1.52 -11.63
CA GLU A 107 -8.86 -1.06 -12.87
C GLU A 107 -8.74 -2.11 -13.99
N GLU A 108 -9.78 -2.23 -14.82
CA GLU A 108 -9.93 -3.33 -15.79
C GLU A 108 -8.83 -3.41 -16.86
N ASN A 109 -8.11 -2.31 -17.10
CA ASN A 109 -7.08 -2.23 -18.15
C ASN A 109 -5.66 -2.28 -17.59
N LEU A 110 -5.49 -2.58 -16.30
CA LEU A 110 -4.18 -2.64 -15.66
C LEU A 110 -3.49 -3.97 -15.95
N ASP A 111 -2.49 -3.96 -16.85
CA ASP A 111 -1.63 -5.12 -17.12
C ASP A 111 -0.42 -5.12 -16.18
N ILE A 112 -0.65 -5.50 -14.93
CA ILE A 112 0.37 -5.61 -13.89
C ILE A 112 0.54 -7.05 -13.44
N LYS A 113 1.78 -7.48 -13.20
CA LYS A 113 2.03 -8.79 -12.59
C LYS A 113 1.57 -8.80 -11.14
N LEU A 114 1.15 -9.96 -10.66
CA LEU A 114 0.70 -10.12 -9.28
C LEU A 114 1.82 -9.79 -8.27
N GLU A 115 3.04 -10.24 -8.54
CA GLU A 115 4.20 -10.03 -7.67
C GLU A 115 4.57 -8.56 -7.56
N GLU A 116 4.52 -7.84 -8.68
CA GLU A 116 4.77 -6.41 -8.79
C GLU A 116 3.72 -5.63 -8.01
N LEU A 117 2.44 -5.99 -8.14
CA LEU A 117 1.37 -5.38 -7.36
C LEU A 117 1.58 -5.56 -5.85
N ILE A 118 1.91 -6.78 -5.41
CA ILE A 118 2.18 -7.05 -3.99
C ILE A 118 3.39 -6.25 -3.52
N ALA A 119 4.44 -6.15 -4.35
CA ALA A 119 5.63 -5.38 -4.04
C ALA A 119 5.31 -3.88 -3.84
N MET A 120 4.50 -3.29 -4.71
CA MET A 120 4.04 -1.91 -4.56
C MET A 120 3.23 -1.72 -3.29
N CYS A 121 2.29 -2.61 -2.99
CA CYS A 121 1.53 -2.56 -1.73
C CYS A 121 2.47 -2.62 -0.52
N LEU A 122 3.49 -3.47 -0.59
CA LEU A 122 4.46 -3.63 0.48
C LEU A 122 5.31 -2.35 0.69
N TYR A 123 5.71 -1.70 -0.40
CA TYR A 123 6.37 -0.40 -0.37
C TYR A 123 5.49 0.64 0.33
N GLU A 124 4.25 0.83 -0.14
CA GLU A 124 3.29 1.77 0.45
C GLU A 124 2.98 1.50 1.93
N MET A 125 2.78 0.22 2.29
CA MET A 125 2.55 -0.21 3.68
C MET A 125 3.68 0.15 4.63
N THR A 126 4.89 0.34 4.11
CA THR A 126 6.11 0.56 4.91
C THR A 126 6.71 1.94 4.66
N PHE A 127 5.98 2.83 3.98
CA PHE A 127 6.45 4.17 3.64
C PHE A 127 6.89 4.98 4.87
N TYR A 128 6.17 4.83 5.99
CA TYR A 128 6.51 5.46 7.27
C TYR A 128 7.41 4.62 8.18
N GLY A 129 7.78 3.40 7.77
CA GLY A 129 8.68 2.52 8.50
C GLY A 129 8.22 1.06 8.54
N PHE A 130 8.94 0.25 9.33
CA PHE A 130 8.72 -1.20 9.47
C PHE A 130 8.22 -1.59 10.87
N ASP A 131 7.68 -0.64 11.63
CA ASP A 131 7.05 -0.90 12.92
C ASP A 131 5.66 -0.25 12.96
N GLN A 132 4.63 -1.09 12.98
CA GLN A 132 3.24 -0.66 13.00
C GLN A 132 2.90 0.24 14.20
N ASP A 133 3.51 -0.01 15.37
CA ASP A 133 3.26 0.78 16.57
C ASP A 133 3.91 2.18 16.45
N GLU A 134 5.08 2.27 15.82
CA GLU A 134 5.73 3.54 15.51
C GLU A 134 4.90 4.34 14.48
N ILE A 135 4.44 3.70 13.40
CA ILE A 135 3.58 4.33 12.39
C ILE A 135 2.30 4.89 13.03
N ALA A 136 1.65 4.14 13.92
CA ALA A 136 0.45 4.59 14.62
C ALA A 136 0.73 5.76 15.60
N ALA A 137 1.91 5.76 16.23
CA ALA A 137 2.33 6.84 17.11
C ALA A 137 2.59 8.14 16.33
N GLU A 138 3.15 8.06 15.12
CA GLU A 138 3.33 9.21 14.22
C GLU A 138 1.99 9.82 13.81
N LEU A 139 1.00 9.01 13.42
CA LEU A 139 -0.35 9.50 13.12
C LEU A 139 -0.96 10.24 14.32
N THR A 140 -0.86 9.66 15.51
CA THR A 140 -1.39 10.27 16.74
C THR A 140 -0.74 11.64 17.02
N GLN A 141 0.57 11.78 16.76
CA GLN A 141 1.27 13.05 16.91
C GLN A 141 0.80 14.09 15.88
N LEU A 142 0.60 13.69 14.63
CA LEU A 142 0.08 14.56 13.56
C LEU A 142 -1.33 15.08 13.91
N GLU A 143 -2.23 14.19 14.34
CA GLU A 143 -3.59 14.57 14.75
C GLU A 143 -3.61 15.54 15.95
N GLN A 144 -2.73 15.32 16.93
CA GLN A 144 -2.59 16.21 18.08
C GLN A 144 -2.00 17.57 17.69
N GLY A 145 -1.07 17.61 16.75
CA GLY A 145 -0.51 18.85 16.20
C GLY A 145 -1.53 19.68 15.44
N ILE A 146 -2.43 19.03 14.69
CA ILE A 146 -3.51 19.69 13.93
C ILE A 146 -4.58 20.27 14.88
N MET A 147 -4.89 19.60 16.00
CA MET A 147 -5.86 20.09 16.99
C MET A 147 -5.39 21.28 17.84
N MET A 148 -4.11 21.68 17.75
CA MET A 148 -3.55 22.82 18.49
C MET A 148 -3.55 24.14 17.71
N HIS A 149 -4.11 24.16 16.49
CA HIS A 149 -4.27 25.35 15.64
C HIS A 149 -5.75 25.65 15.37
#